data_AF-A0AAD7EBZ3-F1
#
_entry.id   AF-A0AAD7EBZ3-F1
#
_cell.length_a   1.000
_cell.length_b   1.000
_cell.length_c   1.000
_cell.angle_alpha   90.00
_cell.angle_beta   90.00
_cell.angle_gamma   90.00
#
_symmetry.space_group_name_H-M   'P 1'
#
loop_
_entity.id
_entity.type
_entity.pdbx_description
1 polymer ?
#
loop_
_entity_poly.entity_id
_entity_poly.type
_entity_poly.pdbx_seq_one_letter_code
_entity_poly.pdbx_strand_id
1 'polypeptide(L)'
;MQFSTLLALVAFSAVPAVFGQVGTHCGTTSDATFSDCQALVDPGTWDGAWAADTNVCHYSNPDDLFSAPAEAYNTACHGNCCVYFASKTGGKPDKEQTRQDAIGLFGCADISANKVNALVFKEQAYGVCLSNGDGCGDCFDDKDFSGGCANC
;
A
#
# COMPACT_ATOMS: atom_id res chain seq x y z
N MET A 1 -51.71 10.90 33.36
CA MET A 1 -51.49 10.27 32.04
C MET A 1 -50.07 10.62 31.63
N GLN A 2 -49.13 9.68 31.72
CA GLN A 2 -47.72 9.90 31.38
C GLN A 2 -47.35 8.87 30.30
N PHE A 3 -47.13 9.34 29.07
CA PHE A 3 -46.59 8.53 27.99
C PHE A 3 -45.06 8.61 28.07
N SER A 4 -44.41 7.49 28.40
CA SER A 4 -42.96 7.34 28.25
C SER A 4 -42.67 6.82 26.84
N THR A 5 -42.04 7.65 26.02
CA THR A 5 -41.58 7.27 24.68
C THR A 5 -40.12 6.83 24.78
N LEU A 6 -39.87 5.54 24.64
CA LEU A 6 -38.52 4.96 24.48
C LEU A 6 -38.05 5.21 23.05
N LEU A 7 -37.01 6.04 22.86
CA LEU A 7 -36.24 6.08 21.61
C LEU A 7 -35.29 4.89 21.57
N ALA A 8 -35.47 4.00 20.60
CA ALA A 8 -34.50 2.98 20.24
C ALA A 8 -33.39 3.60 19.38
N LEU A 9 -32.15 3.57 19.87
CA LEU A 9 -30.95 3.89 19.11
C LEU A 9 -30.65 2.72 18.15
N VAL A 10 -30.80 2.97 16.86
CA VAL A 10 -30.35 2.04 15.81
C VAL A 10 -28.87 2.30 15.58
N ALA A 11 -28.01 1.40 16.05
CA ALA A 11 -26.58 1.42 15.75
C ALA A 11 -26.38 0.98 14.30
N PHE A 12 -26.06 1.91 13.40
CA PHE A 12 -25.57 1.59 12.06
C PHE A 12 -24.11 1.16 12.18
N SER A 13 -23.85 -0.14 12.10
CA SER A 13 -22.50 -0.65 11.86
C SER A 13 -22.12 -0.32 10.42
N ALA A 14 -21.38 0.78 10.22
CA ALA A 14 -20.73 1.06 8.96
C ALA A 14 -19.63 0.02 8.77
N VAL A 15 -19.92 -1.04 8.02
CA VAL A 15 -18.88 -1.92 7.48
C VAL A 15 -18.16 -1.08 6.42
N PRO A 16 -16.86 -0.80 6.55
CA PRO A 16 -16.13 -0.12 5.49
C PRO A 16 -16.19 -1.01 4.25
N ALA A 17 -16.83 -0.50 3.19
CA ALA A 17 -16.77 -1.11 1.88
C ALA A 17 -15.32 -1.00 1.39
N VAL A 18 -14.61 -2.12 1.39
CA VAL A 18 -13.29 -2.24 0.77
C VAL A 18 -13.53 -2.28 -0.73
N PHE A 19 -13.55 -1.11 -1.37
CA PHE A 19 -13.48 -1.03 -2.83
C PHE A 19 -12.04 -1.39 -3.21
N GLY A 20 -11.84 -2.55 -3.84
CA GLY A 20 -10.56 -2.86 -4.46
C GLY A 20 -10.19 -1.76 -5.45
N GLN A 21 -9.05 -1.13 -5.26
CA GLN A 21 -8.56 -0.14 -6.21
C GLN A 21 -8.23 -0.85 -7.53
N VAL A 22 -8.59 -0.24 -8.66
CA VAL A 22 -8.11 -0.67 -9.97
C VAL A 22 -6.58 -0.63 -9.95
N GLY A 23 -5.94 -1.68 -10.46
CA GLY A 23 -4.49 -1.85 -10.42
C GLY A 23 -3.94 -2.31 -9.08
N THR A 24 -4.77 -2.82 -8.17
CA THR A 24 -4.31 -3.49 -6.94
C THR A 24 -4.00 -4.97 -7.20
N HIS A 25 -2.83 -5.41 -6.76
CA HIS A 25 -2.32 -6.76 -6.87
C HIS A 25 -1.90 -7.24 -5.46
N CYS A 26 -2.48 -8.35 -5.00
CA CYS A 26 -2.13 -8.98 -3.73
C CYS A 26 -1.18 -10.15 -3.99
N GLY A 27 -0.24 -10.44 -3.09
CA GLY A 27 0.65 -11.60 -3.26
C GLY A 27 1.88 -11.34 -4.14
N THR A 28 2.24 -10.08 -4.37
CA THR A 28 3.31 -9.68 -5.32
C THR A 28 4.71 -9.78 -4.74
N THR A 29 4.85 -9.86 -3.41
CA THR A 29 6.15 -9.72 -2.73
C THR A 29 6.17 -10.41 -1.37
N SER A 30 7.26 -10.24 -0.63
CA SER A 30 7.45 -10.83 0.70
C SER A 30 6.45 -10.29 1.73
N ASP A 31 6.01 -11.18 2.62
CA ASP A 31 5.01 -10.85 3.65
C ASP A 31 5.53 -9.85 4.69
N ALA A 32 4.85 -8.70 4.80
CA ALA A 32 4.93 -7.84 5.96
C ALA A 32 4.02 -8.36 7.08
N THR A 33 4.33 -7.98 8.33
CA THR A 33 3.41 -8.18 9.46
C THR A 33 2.25 -7.18 9.35
N PHE A 34 1.00 -7.67 9.25
CA PHE A 34 -0.16 -6.78 9.05
C PHE A 34 -0.36 -5.79 10.21
N SER A 35 -0.22 -6.23 11.46
CA SER A 35 -0.32 -5.34 12.63
C SER A 35 0.71 -4.19 12.60
N ASP A 36 1.90 -4.42 12.04
CA ASP A 36 2.92 -3.39 11.90
C ASP A 36 2.52 -2.38 10.82
N CYS A 37 1.90 -2.84 9.73
CA CYS A 37 1.33 -1.96 8.71
C CYS A 37 0.16 -1.14 9.25
N GLN A 38 -0.69 -1.71 10.10
CA GLN A 38 -1.79 -0.99 10.73
C GLN A 38 -1.31 0.17 11.62
N ALA A 39 -0.12 0.05 12.24
CA ALA A 39 0.47 1.14 13.01
C ALA A 39 0.78 2.36 12.12
N LEU A 40 1.11 2.16 10.84
CA LEU A 40 1.36 3.23 9.87
C LEU A 40 0.09 3.97 9.42
N VAL A 41 -1.11 3.54 9.84
CA VAL A 41 -2.36 4.32 9.69
C VAL A 41 -2.34 5.55 10.59
N ASP A 42 -1.75 5.43 11.78
CA ASP A 42 -1.66 6.53 12.72
C ASP A 42 -0.75 7.63 12.15
N PRO A 43 -1.23 8.88 12.02
CA PRO A 43 -0.42 9.96 11.45
C PRO A 43 0.88 10.23 12.22
N GLY A 44 0.89 10.05 13.55
CA GLY A 44 2.09 10.26 14.36
C GLY A 44 3.17 9.22 14.09
N THR A 45 2.76 7.95 13.96
CA THR A 45 3.66 6.85 13.59
C THR A 45 4.18 7.03 12.17
N TRP A 46 3.29 7.39 11.22
CA TRP A 46 3.68 7.69 9.84
C TRP A 46 4.68 8.84 9.74
N ASP A 47 4.42 9.96 10.41
CA ASP A 47 5.29 11.14 10.36
C ASP A 47 6.68 10.85 10.93
N GLY A 48 6.78 10.00 11.95
CA GLY A 48 8.07 9.56 12.49
C GLY A 48 8.81 8.55 11.60
N ALA A 49 8.08 7.77 10.80
CA ALA A 49 8.64 6.77 9.90
C ALA A 49 8.97 7.34 8.50
N TRP A 50 8.40 8.49 8.13
CA TRP A 50 8.50 9.05 6.79
C TRP A 50 9.93 9.44 6.42
N ALA A 51 10.47 8.74 5.42
CA ALA A 51 11.80 8.94 4.86
C ALA A 51 11.78 9.58 3.45
N ALA A 52 10.60 9.83 2.88
CA ALA A 52 10.43 10.38 1.53
C ALA A 52 11.24 9.58 0.48
N ASP A 53 12.12 10.25 -0.27
CA ASP A 53 12.98 9.67 -1.29
C ASP A 53 14.43 9.48 -0.83
N THR A 54 14.70 9.51 0.48
CA THR A 54 16.07 9.39 1.01
C THR A 54 16.61 7.95 1.01
N ASN A 55 15.71 6.96 1.11
CA ASN A 55 16.06 5.54 1.08
C ASN A 55 15.81 4.97 -0.32
N VAL A 56 16.74 5.22 -1.23
CA VAL A 56 16.66 4.77 -2.63
C VAL A 56 17.01 3.28 -2.72
N CYS A 57 16.20 2.55 -3.47
CA CYS A 57 16.50 1.22 -3.97
C CYS A 57 16.21 1.14 -5.47
N HIS A 58 16.43 -0.03 -6.06
CA HIS A 58 16.31 -0.20 -7.49
C HIS A 58 15.52 -1.46 -7.82
N TYR A 59 14.79 -1.42 -8.91
CA TYR A 59 14.00 -2.54 -9.44
C TYR A 59 14.31 -2.68 -10.94
N SER A 60 14.36 -3.91 -11.43
CA SER A 60 14.46 -4.29 -12.84
C SER A 60 13.14 -4.92 -13.30
N ASN A 61 12.23 -4.11 -13.85
CA ASN A 61 10.99 -4.64 -14.40
C ASN A 61 11.24 -5.33 -15.75
N PRO A 62 10.88 -6.62 -15.92
CA PRO A 62 11.14 -7.38 -17.15
C PRO A 62 10.36 -6.87 -18.36
N ASP A 63 9.25 -6.15 -18.17
CA ASP A 63 8.50 -5.51 -19.26
C ASP A 63 9.19 -4.23 -19.77
N ASP A 64 10.13 -3.67 -19.00
CA ASP A 64 10.97 -2.54 -19.36
C ASP A 64 12.30 -3.02 -19.97
N LEU A 65 12.21 -3.92 -20.97
CA LEU A 65 13.25 -4.73 -21.65
C LEU A 65 14.55 -4.00 -22.09
N PHE A 66 14.64 -2.67 -21.98
CA PHE A 66 15.78 -1.86 -22.42
C PHE A 66 16.24 -0.79 -21.41
N SER A 67 15.74 -0.83 -20.17
CA SER A 67 15.98 0.22 -19.18
C SER A 67 17.04 -0.19 -18.14
N ALA A 68 17.85 0.77 -17.70
CA ALA A 68 18.66 0.63 -16.48
C ALA A 68 17.73 0.35 -15.27
N PRO A 69 18.24 -0.22 -14.16
CA PRO A 69 17.44 -0.41 -12.94
C PRO A 69 16.78 0.92 -12.56
N ALA A 70 15.46 0.90 -12.45
CA ALA A 70 14.68 2.10 -12.16
C ALA A 70 14.66 2.34 -10.65
N GLU A 71 14.55 3.61 -10.25
CA GLU A 71 14.53 3.98 -8.84
C GLU A 71 13.18 3.67 -8.19
N ALA A 72 13.24 3.09 -7.00
CA ALA A 72 12.15 3.04 -6.04
C ALA A 72 12.64 3.58 -4.69
N TYR A 73 11.71 3.90 -3.81
CA TYR A 73 12.01 4.49 -2.51
C TYR A 73 11.32 3.71 -1.40
N ASN A 74 12.06 3.40 -0.34
CA ASN A 74 11.47 2.95 0.93
C ASN A 74 11.02 4.18 1.72
N THR A 75 9.73 4.49 1.62
CA THR A 75 9.16 5.78 2.04
C THR A 75 8.81 5.84 3.53
N ALA A 76 8.48 4.69 4.14
CA ALA A 76 8.19 4.59 5.56
C ALA A 76 8.29 3.14 6.02
N CYS A 77 8.84 2.90 7.21
CA CYS A 77 8.82 1.58 7.84
C CYS A 77 8.42 1.65 9.32
N HIS A 78 7.66 0.66 9.76
CA HIS A 78 7.41 0.39 11.16
C HIS A 78 7.47 -1.13 11.39
N GLY A 79 8.24 -1.59 12.38
CA GLY A 79 8.43 -3.02 12.60
C GLY A 79 8.93 -3.72 11.35
N ASN A 80 8.20 -4.76 10.91
CA ASN A 80 8.43 -5.49 9.68
C ASN A 80 7.53 -5.06 8.51
N CYS A 81 6.91 -3.87 8.57
CA CYS A 81 6.16 -3.32 7.46
C CYS A 81 6.86 -2.10 6.89
N CYS A 82 7.07 -2.11 5.58
CA CYS A 82 7.63 -1.00 4.82
C CYS A 82 6.73 -0.65 3.64
N VAL A 83 6.62 0.65 3.37
CA VAL A 83 5.88 1.23 2.24
C VAL A 83 6.87 1.69 1.19
N TYR A 84 6.75 1.11 0.01
CA TYR A 84 7.61 1.42 -1.12
C TYR A 84 6.86 2.25 -2.16
N PHE A 85 7.58 3.14 -2.85
CA PHE A 85 7.07 3.93 -3.95
C PHE A 85 7.98 3.80 -5.17
N ALA A 86 7.40 3.67 -6.35
CA ALA A 86 8.12 3.75 -7.62
C ALA A 86 7.32 4.59 -8.63
N SER A 87 8.03 5.28 -9.53
CA SER A 87 7.41 6.02 -10.62
C SER A 87 8.11 5.72 -11.94
N LYS A 88 7.34 5.43 -12.98
CA LYS A 88 7.86 5.26 -14.36
C LYS A 88 8.14 6.60 -15.06
N THR A 89 7.70 7.71 -14.48
CA THR A 89 7.85 9.06 -15.05
C THR A 89 8.78 9.96 -14.23
N GLY A 90 9.49 9.40 -13.25
CA GLY A 90 10.45 10.14 -12.40
C GLY A 90 9.80 10.98 -11.30
N GLY A 91 8.55 10.68 -10.94
CA GLY A 91 7.87 11.30 -9.81
C GLY A 91 8.50 10.93 -8.47
N LYS A 92 8.32 11.82 -7.47
CA LYS A 92 8.73 11.61 -6.08
C LYS A 92 7.51 11.27 -5.21
N PRO A 93 7.69 10.52 -4.13
CA PRO A 93 6.58 10.13 -3.27
C PRO A 93 6.00 11.36 -2.54
N ASP A 94 4.71 11.59 -2.69
CA ASP A 94 3.97 12.55 -1.85
C ASP A 94 3.56 11.87 -0.54
N LYS A 95 3.74 12.55 0.58
CA LYS A 95 3.59 11.96 1.91
C LYS A 95 2.18 11.43 2.16
N GLU A 96 1.17 12.26 1.94
CA GLU A 96 -0.21 11.87 2.29
C GLU A 96 -0.79 10.95 1.24
N GLN A 97 -0.51 11.18 -0.04
CA GLN A 97 -0.95 10.29 -1.11
C GLN A 97 -0.38 8.89 -0.94
N THR A 98 0.93 8.76 -0.68
CA THR A 98 1.58 7.46 -0.46
C THR A 98 0.99 6.74 0.75
N ARG A 99 0.68 7.47 1.83
CA ARG A 99 0.02 6.92 3.02
C ARG A 99 -1.37 6.37 2.70
N GLN A 100 -2.19 7.16 2.01
CA GLN A 100 -3.55 6.75 1.66
C GLN A 100 -3.56 5.55 0.71
N ASP A 101 -2.66 5.52 -0.26
CA ASP A 101 -2.52 4.38 -1.17
C ASP A 101 -2.09 3.12 -0.44
N ALA A 102 -1.15 3.23 0.51
CA ALA A 102 -0.74 2.11 1.37
C ALA A 102 -1.89 1.59 2.23
N ILE A 103 -2.71 2.47 2.80
CA ILE A 103 -3.91 2.08 3.57
C ILE A 103 -4.92 1.35 2.67
N GLY A 104 -5.09 1.80 1.42
CA GLY A 104 -5.96 1.16 0.43
C GLY A 104 -5.59 -0.30 0.14
N LEU A 105 -4.34 -0.70 0.40
CA LEU A 105 -3.86 -2.06 0.19
C LEU A 105 -4.22 -3.05 1.31
N PHE A 106 -4.81 -2.59 2.42
CA PHE A 106 -5.18 -3.48 3.53
C PHE A 106 -6.26 -4.50 3.17
N GLY A 107 -6.97 -4.29 2.06
CA GLY A 107 -7.87 -5.30 1.49
C GLY A 107 -7.16 -6.60 1.08
N CYS A 108 -5.84 -6.57 0.88
CA CYS A 108 -5.02 -7.74 0.56
C CYS A 108 -4.51 -8.51 1.79
N ALA A 109 -4.80 -8.05 3.01
CA ALA A 109 -4.26 -8.66 4.21
C ALA A 109 -4.91 -10.03 4.52
N ASP A 110 -4.07 -11.02 4.85
CA ASP A 110 -4.51 -12.22 5.56
C ASP A 110 -4.48 -11.94 7.06
N ILE A 111 -5.63 -11.52 7.58
CA ILE A 111 -5.83 -11.18 9.00
C ILE A 111 -5.54 -12.40 9.89
N SER A 112 -5.85 -13.61 9.43
CA SER A 112 -5.66 -14.83 10.22
C SER A 112 -4.20 -15.21 10.39
N ALA A 113 -3.39 -14.91 9.37
CA ALA A 113 -1.95 -15.13 9.38
C ALA A 113 -1.14 -13.92 9.86
N ASN A 114 -1.80 -12.79 10.13
CA ASN A 114 -1.18 -11.48 10.43
C ASN A 114 -0.17 -11.05 9.35
N LYS A 115 -0.55 -11.22 8.08
CA LYS A 115 0.32 -10.96 6.93
C LYS A 115 -0.34 -10.05 5.91
N VAL A 116 0.47 -9.23 5.26
CA VAL A 116 0.04 -8.45 4.10
C VAL A 116 1.22 -8.28 3.16
N ASN A 117 0.95 -8.40 1.87
CA ASN A 117 1.84 -7.93 0.83
C ASN A 117 0.96 -7.56 -0.37
N ALA A 118 1.24 -6.40 -0.97
CA ALA A 118 0.42 -5.89 -2.06
C ALA A 118 1.08 -4.74 -2.78
N LEU A 119 0.70 -4.54 -4.03
CA LEU A 119 1.04 -3.42 -4.87
C LEU A 119 -0.25 -2.75 -5.34
N VAL A 120 -0.26 -1.42 -5.43
CA VAL A 120 -1.17 -0.71 -6.33
C VAL A 120 -0.38 0.04 -7.38
N PHE A 121 -0.72 -0.18 -8.64
CA PHE A 121 -0.28 0.65 -9.75
C PHE A 121 -1.39 1.64 -10.13
N LYS A 122 -1.03 2.92 -10.27
CA LYS A 122 -1.96 4.00 -10.60
C LYS A 122 -1.76 4.42 -12.06
N GLU A 123 -2.84 4.86 -12.69
CA GLU A 123 -2.83 5.36 -14.08
C GLU A 123 -1.85 6.52 -14.32
N GLN A 124 -1.46 7.23 -13.26
CA GLN A 124 -0.43 8.29 -13.27
C GLN A 124 1.01 7.73 -13.35
N ALA A 125 1.16 6.45 -13.66
CA ALA A 125 2.42 5.75 -13.86
C ALA A 125 3.33 5.74 -12.62
N TYR A 126 2.72 5.61 -11.44
CA TYR A 126 3.42 5.31 -10.18
C TYR A 126 2.73 4.16 -9.46
N GLY A 127 3.44 3.57 -8.51
CA GLY A 127 2.89 2.53 -7.66
C GLY A 127 3.37 2.63 -6.23
N VAL A 128 2.54 2.08 -5.35
CA VAL A 128 2.78 2.00 -3.91
C VAL A 128 2.66 0.54 -3.51
N CYS A 129 3.60 0.05 -2.70
CA CYS A 129 3.66 -1.35 -2.30
C CYS A 129 3.83 -1.50 -0.79
N LEU A 130 3.19 -2.52 -0.21
CA LEU A 130 3.42 -3.00 1.15
C LEU A 130 4.25 -4.30 1.08
N SER A 131 5.39 -4.31 1.78
CA SER A 131 6.23 -5.50 1.95
C SER A 131 6.99 -5.43 3.27
N ASN A 132 7.70 -6.52 3.59
CA ASN A 132 8.76 -6.49 4.60
C ASN A 132 9.93 -5.57 4.19
N GLY A 133 10.91 -5.41 5.09
CA GLY A 133 12.10 -4.56 4.86
C GLY A 133 12.96 -4.90 3.64
N ASP A 134 12.76 -6.08 3.05
CA ASP A 134 13.51 -6.58 1.90
C ASP A 134 12.73 -6.45 0.56
N GLY A 135 11.51 -5.90 0.56
CA GLY A 135 10.65 -5.84 -0.63
C GLY A 135 11.03 -4.80 -1.70
N CYS A 136 12.10 -4.05 -1.47
CA CYS A 136 12.55 -2.96 -2.34
C CYS A 136 13.19 -3.53 -3.63
N GLY A 137 12.37 -3.81 -4.64
CA GLY A 137 12.76 -4.51 -5.87
C GLY A 137 11.63 -5.45 -6.27
N ASP A 138 11.43 -6.50 -5.47
CA ASP A 138 10.35 -7.49 -5.64
C ASP A 138 8.97 -6.86 -5.84
N CYS A 139 8.68 -5.75 -5.13
CA CYS A 139 7.44 -4.99 -5.28
C CYS A 139 7.14 -4.50 -6.71
N PHE A 140 8.15 -4.29 -7.55
CA PHE A 140 8.03 -3.62 -8.84
C PHE A 140 8.71 -4.37 -10.00
N ASP A 141 9.28 -5.55 -9.72
CA ASP A 141 10.07 -6.40 -10.63
C ASP A 141 9.23 -7.39 -11.43
N ASP A 142 7.91 -7.22 -11.44
CA ASP A 142 7.00 -8.10 -12.17
C ASP A 142 6.00 -7.32 -13.05
N LYS A 143 5.17 -8.09 -13.74
CA LYS A 143 4.11 -7.59 -14.64
C LYS A 143 3.01 -6.82 -13.90
N ASP A 144 2.92 -6.90 -12.58
CA ASP A 144 1.89 -6.21 -11.83
C ASP A 144 2.22 -4.70 -11.74
N PHE A 145 3.48 -4.33 -11.98
CA PHE A 145 3.94 -2.96 -12.18
C PHE A 145 4.12 -2.57 -13.68
N SER A 146 3.40 -3.18 -14.62
CA SER A 146 3.47 -2.81 -16.05
C SER A 146 2.18 -2.24 -16.67
N GLY A 147 1.18 -1.93 -15.84
CA GLY A 147 -0.04 -1.25 -16.27
C GLY A 147 -1.05 -2.12 -17.01
N GLY A 148 -0.85 -3.44 -17.01
CA GLY A 148 -1.79 -4.39 -17.59
C GLY A 148 -2.85 -4.84 -16.60
N CYS A 149 -3.95 -4.08 -16.45
CA CYS A 149 -5.17 -4.68 -15.94
C CYS A 149 -5.75 -5.58 -17.04
N ALA A 150 -5.19 -6.77 -17.25
CA ALA A 150 -5.69 -7.70 -18.28
C ALA A 150 -7.07 -8.25 -17.91
N ASN A 151 -7.46 -8.22 -16.63
CA ASN A 151 -8.80 -8.51 -16.14
C ASN A 151 -9.03 -7.74 -14.82
N CYS A 152 -9.61 -6.53 -14.89
CA CYS A 152 -10.34 -5.96 -13.76
C CYS A 152 -11.63 -6.73 -13.52
#